data_AF-A0AA37QL02-F1
#
_entry.id   AF-A0AA37QL02-F1
#
_cell.length_a   1.000
_cell.length_b   1.000
_cell.length_c   1.000
_cell.angle_alpha   90.00
_cell.angle_beta   90.00
_cell.angle_gamma   90.00
#
_symmetry.space_group_name_H-M   'P 1'
#
loop_
_entity.id
_entity.type
_entity.pdbx_description
1 polymer ?
#
loop_
_entity_poly.entity_id
_entity_poly.type
_entity_poly.pdbx_seq_one_letter_code
_entity_poly.pdbx_strand_id
1 'polypeptide(L)'
;MSSHISPESATQTPESVAEQLHQQVLASPSRRAFLRQASIATVAAGAVGALAACGDTAAQKAAPATAKAAPDSDHSGGSTAAHPSTAGAAPSPTAVAPYGGLTLAQARARADAMDAMHEKGIKAFPAATKGKGNQLLKPRIENGVKVFELTARPMKWETEPGKLVDAWAYNEQVPGPQIRVTEGDRVRVVIKNELPESTAVHFHGVVLPVAQDGVPFITQPPVKPGESFTYEFTAKNAGSHMYHSHMNAAKQVGTGLLGAFIIEPKRPRRIEKVDVDYVMVLNDGMHGYTLNGKGFPATEPIKAKLGQKVRIRFMNEGMMIHPMHLHGMPMTVIDKDGWAQPAPWKCDTLNIAPGERWDVIVDCDNPGVWAFHCHILPHAEMEHGMFGMVTALIVEK
;
A
#
# COMPACT_ATOMS: atom_id res chain seq x y z
N MET A 1 19.17 -61.08 6.55
CA MET A 1 18.66 -59.87 7.22
C MET A 1 18.67 -58.74 6.21
N SER A 2 17.57 -58.54 5.51
CA SER A 2 17.37 -57.38 4.61
C SER A 2 16.04 -56.76 4.97
N SER A 3 16.09 -55.61 5.63
CA SER A 3 14.92 -54.79 5.94
C SER A 3 14.63 -53.87 4.76
N HIS A 4 13.51 -54.11 4.10
CA HIS A 4 12.88 -53.14 3.21
C HIS A 4 12.35 -51.97 4.04
N ILE A 5 12.76 -50.75 3.70
CA ILE A 5 12.06 -49.52 4.09
C ILE A 5 11.68 -48.83 2.78
N SER A 6 10.39 -48.82 2.47
CA SER A 6 9.81 -47.98 1.41
C SER A 6 9.66 -46.55 1.94
N PRO A 7 9.98 -45.51 1.16
CA PRO A 7 9.53 -44.17 1.46
C PRO A 7 8.26 -43.88 0.65
N GLU A 8 7.09 -44.02 1.27
CA GLU A 8 5.90 -43.28 0.84
C GLU A 8 6.02 -41.85 1.40
N SER A 9 6.62 -40.94 0.63
CA SER A 9 6.32 -39.51 0.83
C SER A 9 5.08 -39.19 0.02
N ALA A 10 3.91 -39.28 0.66
CA ALA A 10 2.66 -38.83 0.06
C ALA A 10 2.75 -37.32 -0.22
N THR A 11 2.93 -36.95 -1.48
CA THR A 11 2.70 -35.60 -1.98
C THR A 11 1.21 -35.32 -1.88
N GLN A 12 0.79 -34.67 -0.79
CA GLN A 12 -0.58 -34.15 -0.68
C GLN A 12 -0.83 -33.16 -1.82
N THR A 13 -1.82 -33.45 -2.65
CA THR A 13 -2.24 -32.55 -3.73
C THR A 13 -2.86 -31.27 -3.13
N PRO A 14 -2.78 -30.12 -3.81
CA PRO A 14 -3.39 -28.87 -3.34
C PRO A 14 -4.89 -29.00 -2.99
N GLU A 15 -5.63 -29.85 -3.71
CA GLU A 15 -7.04 -30.14 -3.44
C GLU A 15 -7.26 -30.77 -2.05
N SER A 16 -6.37 -31.66 -1.59
CA SER A 16 -6.54 -32.38 -0.33
C SER A 16 -6.44 -31.50 0.93
N VAL A 17 -5.60 -30.46 0.91
CA VAL A 17 -5.44 -29.53 2.04
C VAL A 17 -6.63 -28.57 2.11
N ALA A 18 -7.05 -28.04 0.96
CA ALA A 18 -8.22 -27.16 0.87
C ALA A 18 -9.50 -27.88 1.31
N GLU A 19 -9.68 -29.15 0.91
CA GLU A 19 -10.79 -29.99 1.37
C GLU A 19 -10.75 -30.25 2.88
N GLN A 20 -9.59 -30.56 3.45
CA GLN A 20 -9.45 -30.78 4.89
C GLN A 20 -9.79 -29.53 5.71
N LEU A 21 -9.31 -28.36 5.29
CA LEU A 21 -9.65 -27.09 5.95
C LEU A 21 -11.11 -26.73 5.76
N HIS A 22 -11.66 -26.95 4.56
CA HIS A 22 -13.08 -26.75 4.31
C HIS A 22 -13.92 -27.61 5.25
N GLN A 23 -13.57 -28.89 5.42
CA GLN A 23 -14.22 -29.79 6.36
C GLN A 23 -14.01 -29.37 7.82
N GLN A 24 -12.83 -28.88 8.22
CA GLN A 24 -12.57 -28.40 9.58
C GLN A 24 -13.33 -27.10 9.91
N VAL A 25 -13.41 -26.17 8.96
CA VAL A 25 -14.16 -24.91 9.10
C VAL A 25 -15.66 -25.20 9.14
N LEU A 26 -16.17 -26.10 8.30
CA LEU A 26 -17.58 -26.52 8.33
C LEU A 26 -17.91 -27.40 9.54
N ALA A 27 -16.95 -28.15 10.07
CA ALA A 27 -17.09 -28.94 11.30
C ALA A 27 -17.00 -28.09 12.57
N SER A 28 -16.68 -26.79 12.46
CA SER A 28 -16.74 -25.88 13.60
C SER A 28 -18.19 -25.78 14.12
N PRO A 29 -18.43 -25.93 15.42
CA PRO A 29 -19.78 -26.03 15.97
C PRO A 29 -20.61 -24.81 15.58
N SER A 30 -21.79 -25.05 15.00
CA SER A 30 -22.75 -23.98 14.69
C SER A 30 -22.99 -23.08 15.93
N ARG A 31 -23.41 -21.82 15.74
CA ARG A 31 -23.78 -20.92 16.85
C ARG A 31 -24.69 -21.57 17.91
N ARG A 32 -25.51 -22.58 17.53
CA ARG A 32 -26.34 -23.38 18.45
C ARG A 32 -25.53 -24.32 19.37
N ALA A 33 -24.40 -24.86 18.93
CA ALA A 33 -23.56 -25.73 19.74
C ALA A 33 -22.70 -24.94 20.73
N PHE A 34 -22.27 -23.72 20.38
CA PHE A 34 -21.62 -22.79 21.32
C PHE A 34 -22.56 -22.42 22.49
N LEU A 35 -23.85 -22.20 22.21
CA LEU A 35 -24.85 -21.91 23.26
C LEU A 35 -25.19 -23.12 24.15
N ARG A 36 -25.03 -24.36 23.65
CA ARG A 36 -25.24 -25.58 24.45
C ARG A 36 -24.07 -25.91 25.36
N GLN A 37 -22.84 -25.56 25.00
CA GLN A 37 -21.66 -25.75 25.85
C GLN A 37 -21.49 -24.68 26.95
N ALA A 38 -22.17 -23.54 26.83
CA ALA A 38 -22.23 -22.53 27.89
C ALA A 38 -23.14 -22.91 29.08
N SER A 39 -23.76 -24.10 29.08
CA SER A 39 -24.74 -24.53 30.10
C SER A 39 -24.16 -25.45 31.19
N ILE A 40 -22.86 -25.75 31.18
CA ILE A 40 -22.21 -26.59 32.21
C ILE A 40 -20.89 -25.94 32.65
N ALA A 41 -20.99 -24.81 33.36
CA ALA A 41 -19.95 -24.33 34.29
C ALA A 41 -20.48 -23.12 35.09
N THR A 42 -21.27 -23.34 36.15
CA THR A 42 -21.22 -22.53 37.39
C THR A 42 -22.18 -23.05 38.47
N VAL A 43 -21.59 -23.64 39.52
CA VAL A 43 -22.02 -23.64 40.93
C VAL A 43 -20.68 -23.59 41.69
N ALA A 44 -20.28 -22.64 42.54
CA ALA A 44 -20.92 -21.67 43.45
C ALA A 44 -20.21 -20.29 43.35
N ALA A 45 -20.72 -19.13 43.78
CA ALA A 45 -21.56 -18.82 44.94
C ALA A 45 -22.33 -17.48 44.80
N GLY A 46 -23.51 -17.39 45.44
CA GLY A 46 -24.18 -16.16 45.92
C GLY A 46 -24.97 -15.34 44.89
N ALA A 47 -26.27 -15.57 44.70
CA ALA A 47 -27.41 -14.83 45.33
C ALA A 47 -27.40 -13.31 44.99
N VAL A 48 -28.39 -12.70 44.32
CA VAL A 48 -29.86 -12.77 44.48
C VAL A 48 -30.55 -12.44 43.13
N GLY A 49 -31.81 -12.89 42.99
CA GLY A 49 -32.73 -12.76 41.83
C GLY A 49 -33.05 -11.33 41.37
N ALA A 50 -33.82 -11.07 40.32
CA ALA A 50 -34.81 -11.88 39.61
C ALA A 50 -35.40 -11.09 38.40
N LEU A 51 -35.77 -11.84 37.34
CA LEU A 51 -36.88 -11.66 36.36
C LEU A 51 -36.95 -10.39 35.46
N ALA A 52 -36.82 -10.52 34.13
CA ALA A 52 -37.88 -10.80 33.11
C ALA A 52 -38.47 -9.48 32.54
N ALA A 53 -38.91 -9.31 31.29
CA ALA A 53 -38.89 -9.99 30.00
C ALA A 53 -39.32 -8.93 28.95
N CYS A 54 -39.12 -9.21 27.66
CA CYS A 54 -39.54 -8.38 26.52
C CYS A 54 -41.06 -8.11 26.48
N GLY A 55 -41.46 -7.02 25.81
CA GLY A 55 -42.81 -6.89 25.25
C GLY A 55 -43.25 -5.46 24.92
N ASP A 56 -43.42 -5.19 23.63
CA ASP A 56 -44.06 -4.01 23.06
C ASP A 56 -45.48 -3.74 23.60
N THR A 57 -45.89 -2.47 23.68
CA THR A 57 -47.13 -1.97 23.05
C THR A 57 -47.28 -0.45 23.18
N ALA A 58 -48.00 0.09 22.21
CA ALA A 58 -48.02 1.48 21.81
C ALA A 58 -49.07 2.36 22.51
N ALA A 59 -48.82 3.67 22.36
CA ALA A 59 -49.77 4.76 22.15
C ALA A 59 -50.56 5.33 23.35
N GLN A 60 -50.34 6.62 23.62
CA GLN A 60 -51.45 7.58 23.69
C GLN A 60 -51.03 9.00 23.26
N LYS A 61 -51.90 9.59 22.43
CA LYS A 61 -51.82 10.88 21.73
C LYS A 61 -51.99 12.09 22.67
N ALA A 62 -51.33 13.20 22.34
CA ALA A 62 -52.00 14.49 22.13
C ALA A 62 -51.08 15.45 21.34
N ALA A 63 -51.62 16.11 20.33
CA ALA A 63 -51.04 17.22 19.56
C ALA A 63 -52.07 18.39 19.59
N PRO A 64 -51.89 19.55 18.92
CA PRO A 64 -50.71 20.17 18.31
C PRO A 64 -50.57 21.69 18.66
N ALA A 65 -49.45 22.34 18.31
CA ALA A 65 -49.46 23.75 17.88
C ALA A 65 -48.23 24.09 17.04
N THR A 66 -48.49 24.75 15.91
CA THR A 66 -47.63 25.11 14.78
C THR A 66 -46.76 26.34 15.04
N ALA A 67 -45.56 26.43 14.43
CA ALA A 67 -45.27 27.35 13.30
C ALA A 67 -43.75 27.62 13.06
N LYS A 68 -43.40 27.54 11.76
CA LYS A 68 -42.44 28.34 10.95
C LYS A 68 -40.92 28.35 11.22
N ALA A 69 -40.22 27.76 10.23
CA ALA A 69 -39.17 28.29 9.34
C ALA A 69 -37.94 29.11 9.86
N ALA A 70 -36.78 28.67 9.37
CA ALA A 70 -35.36 29.13 9.41
C ALA A 70 -35.11 30.64 9.07
N PRO A 71 -33.86 31.22 9.12
CA PRO A 71 -32.53 30.58 9.05
C PRO A 71 -31.35 31.23 9.86
N ASP A 72 -30.16 30.65 9.68
CA ASP A 72 -28.78 31.18 9.73
C ASP A 72 -28.45 32.40 10.60
N SER A 73 -27.43 32.27 11.46
CA SER A 73 -26.13 32.94 11.27
C SER A 73 -25.15 32.60 12.40
N ASP A 74 -23.90 32.78 12.05
CA ASP A 74 -22.69 32.76 12.85
C ASP A 74 -22.65 33.73 14.06
N HIS A 75 -21.47 33.72 14.68
CA HIS A 75 -20.87 34.73 15.54
C HIS A 75 -21.11 34.63 17.06
N SER A 76 -20.02 34.19 17.70
CA SER A 76 -19.37 34.84 18.84
C SER A 76 -20.25 35.44 19.94
N GLY A 77 -20.17 34.85 21.13
CA GLY A 77 -20.70 35.46 22.33
C GLY A 77 -20.32 34.68 23.58
N GLY A 78 -19.06 34.78 23.99
CA GLY A 78 -18.65 34.35 25.32
C GLY A 78 -19.38 35.18 26.38
N SER A 79 -20.14 34.52 27.24
CA SER A 79 -20.70 35.10 28.45
C SER A 79 -19.72 34.88 29.61
N THR A 80 -18.97 35.91 30.00
CA THR A 80 -18.22 35.91 31.26
C THR A 80 -19.08 36.47 32.38
N ALA A 81 -19.48 35.61 33.32
CA ALA A 81 -19.90 36.06 34.64
C ALA A 81 -18.65 36.47 35.45
N ALA A 82 -18.69 37.65 36.05
CA ALA A 82 -17.60 38.24 36.82
C ALA A 82 -17.48 37.61 38.22
N HIS A 83 -16.25 37.23 38.60
CA HIS A 83 -15.86 36.97 39.98
C HIS A 83 -14.71 37.91 40.39
N PRO A 84 -14.64 38.31 41.67
CA PRO A 84 -13.92 39.50 42.11
C PRO A 84 -12.40 39.34 42.08
N SER A 85 -11.75 40.44 41.75
CA SER A 85 -10.30 40.59 41.64
C SER A 85 -9.57 40.27 42.95
N THR A 86 -8.73 39.24 42.91
CA THR A 86 -7.50 39.21 43.71
C THR A 86 -6.35 39.49 42.76
N ALA A 87 -5.72 40.66 42.95
CA ALA A 87 -4.55 41.09 42.21
C ALA A 87 -3.35 40.21 42.59
N GLY A 88 -3.20 39.09 41.88
CA GLY A 88 -1.93 38.41 41.70
C GLY A 88 -1.57 38.54 40.23
N ALA A 89 -0.51 39.29 39.91
CA ALA A 89 0.00 39.38 38.55
C ALA A 89 0.39 37.97 38.08
N ALA A 90 -0.44 37.37 37.22
CA ALA A 90 -0.04 36.18 36.48
C ALA A 90 1.17 36.56 35.61
N PRO A 91 2.24 35.74 35.54
CA PRO A 91 3.32 36.01 34.62
C PRO A 91 2.74 36.13 33.21
N SER A 92 3.03 37.24 32.54
CA SER A 92 2.72 37.41 31.12
C SER A 92 3.29 36.20 30.36
N PRO A 93 2.59 35.65 29.36
CA PRO A 93 3.15 34.60 28.53
C PRO A 93 4.47 35.14 27.96
N THR A 94 5.57 34.55 28.41
CA THR A 94 6.93 35.01 28.13
C THR A 94 7.08 35.19 26.62
N ALA A 95 7.39 36.42 26.19
CA ALA A 95 7.65 36.70 24.78
C ALA A 95 8.75 35.75 24.29
N VAL A 96 8.46 34.94 23.27
CA VAL A 96 9.45 34.09 22.63
C VAL A 96 10.44 35.02 21.93
N ALA A 97 11.72 34.94 22.30
CA ALA A 97 12.75 35.75 21.65
C ALA A 97 12.77 35.45 20.13
N PRO A 98 12.93 36.48 19.27
CA PRO A 98 13.07 36.24 17.84
C PRO A 98 14.23 35.28 17.56
N TYR A 99 14.15 34.53 16.47
CA TYR A 99 15.14 33.52 16.06
C TYR A 99 15.37 32.38 17.07
N GLY A 100 14.41 32.11 17.96
CA GLY A 100 14.52 31.03 18.95
C GLY A 100 15.62 31.29 19.99
N GLY A 101 15.91 32.56 20.29
CA GLY A 101 16.95 32.95 21.25
C GLY A 101 18.35 33.12 20.65
N LEU A 102 18.52 32.94 19.34
CA LEU A 102 19.77 33.23 18.63
C LEU A 102 19.93 34.72 18.31
N THR A 103 21.18 35.17 18.20
CA THR A 103 21.47 36.45 17.51
C THR A 103 21.15 36.33 16.02
N LEU A 104 20.87 37.45 15.35
CA LEU A 104 20.62 37.45 13.90
C LEU A 104 21.77 36.81 13.09
N ALA A 105 23.02 37.02 13.51
CA ALA A 105 24.18 36.42 12.84
C ALA A 105 24.20 34.90 12.99
N GLN A 106 23.92 34.38 14.20
CA GLN A 106 23.81 32.93 14.44
C GLN A 106 22.63 32.32 13.67
N ALA A 107 21.49 33.01 13.62
CA ALA A 107 20.31 32.56 12.89
C ALA A 107 20.58 32.46 11.38
N ARG A 108 21.26 33.46 10.79
CA ARG A 108 21.68 33.43 9.37
C ARG A 108 22.67 32.31 9.10
N ALA A 109 23.71 32.16 9.92
CA ALA A 109 24.68 31.09 9.75
C ALA A 109 24.02 29.69 9.83
N ARG A 110 23.03 29.52 10.72
CA ARG A 110 22.22 28.29 10.78
C ARG A 110 21.40 28.08 9.51
N ALA A 111 20.75 29.13 9.02
CA ALA A 111 19.97 29.08 7.77
C ALA A 111 20.87 28.73 6.58
N ASP A 112 22.01 29.41 6.39
CA ASP A 112 22.95 29.16 5.31
C ASP A 112 23.44 27.70 5.31
N ALA A 113 23.71 27.13 6.49
CA ALA A 113 24.10 25.72 6.63
C ALA A 113 22.96 24.77 6.24
N MET A 114 21.73 25.06 6.66
CA MET A 114 20.54 24.30 6.29
C MET A 114 20.29 24.35 4.78
N ASP A 115 20.31 25.56 4.20
CA ASP A 115 20.10 25.80 2.77
C ASP A 115 21.14 25.07 1.92
N ALA A 116 22.41 25.07 2.34
CA ALA A 116 23.47 24.32 1.66
C ALA A 116 23.23 22.81 1.65
N MET A 117 22.69 22.24 2.74
CA MET A 117 22.31 20.82 2.78
C MET A 117 21.14 20.53 1.83
N HIS A 118 20.11 21.38 1.82
CA HIS A 118 18.96 21.24 0.93
C HIS A 118 19.38 21.33 -0.54
N GLU A 119 20.17 22.35 -0.89
CA GLU A 119 20.65 22.55 -2.26
C GLU A 119 21.50 21.37 -2.74
N LYS A 120 22.37 20.83 -1.87
CA LYS A 120 23.17 19.63 -2.18
C LYS A 120 22.29 18.43 -2.52
N GLY A 121 21.21 18.19 -1.76
CA GLY A 121 20.27 17.10 -2.03
C GLY A 121 19.59 17.25 -3.40
N ILE A 122 19.12 18.45 -3.73
CA ILE A 122 18.49 18.75 -5.03
C ILE A 122 19.48 18.60 -6.18
N LYS A 123 20.71 19.13 -6.05
CA LYS A 123 21.75 19.01 -7.09
C LYS A 123 22.18 17.57 -7.36
N ALA A 124 21.97 16.66 -6.40
CA ALA A 124 22.24 15.25 -6.57
C ALA A 124 21.13 14.51 -7.33
N PHE A 125 19.92 15.05 -7.44
CA PHE A 125 18.75 14.38 -8.03
C PHE A 125 18.73 14.45 -9.57
N PRO A 126 18.50 13.33 -10.28
CA PRO A 126 18.44 11.96 -9.77
C PRO A 126 19.83 11.35 -9.56
N ALA A 127 20.08 10.82 -8.36
CA ALA A 127 21.35 10.23 -7.99
C ALA A 127 21.44 8.77 -8.47
N ALA A 128 22.62 8.38 -8.95
CA ALA A 128 22.85 7.02 -9.42
C ALA A 128 22.96 6.03 -8.24
N THR A 129 22.33 4.87 -8.40
CA THR A 129 22.44 3.71 -7.50
C THR A 129 22.54 2.42 -8.32
N LYS A 130 23.01 1.33 -7.71
CA LYS A 130 23.00 0.00 -8.29
C LYS A 130 21.60 -0.60 -8.27
N GLY A 131 21.28 -1.34 -9.32
CA GLY A 131 19.99 -2.01 -9.49
C GLY A 131 18.85 -1.04 -9.77
N LYS A 132 17.90 -1.48 -10.59
CA LYS A 132 16.68 -0.74 -10.89
C LYS A 132 15.50 -1.67 -10.63
N GLY A 133 14.63 -1.27 -9.70
CA GLY A 133 13.44 -2.05 -9.37
C GLY A 133 12.40 -1.95 -10.47
N ASN A 134 11.33 -2.74 -10.37
CA ASN A 134 10.12 -2.53 -11.17
C ASN A 134 10.40 -2.57 -12.69
N GLN A 135 11.34 -3.40 -13.18
CA GLN A 135 11.60 -3.56 -14.62
C GLN A 135 10.65 -4.59 -15.24
N LEU A 136 10.28 -4.41 -16.50
CA LEU A 136 9.39 -5.35 -17.19
C LEU A 136 10.04 -6.73 -17.34
N LEU A 137 9.39 -7.77 -16.82
CA LEU A 137 9.73 -9.16 -17.12
C LEU A 137 9.07 -9.55 -18.44
N LYS A 138 9.88 -9.85 -19.46
CA LYS A 138 9.36 -10.37 -20.73
C LYS A 138 9.00 -11.84 -20.57
N PRO A 139 7.77 -12.27 -20.92
CA PRO A 139 7.42 -13.67 -20.88
C PRO A 139 8.08 -14.43 -22.02
N ARG A 140 8.34 -15.71 -21.76
CA ARG A 140 8.49 -16.70 -22.82
C ARG A 140 7.12 -17.20 -23.25
N ILE A 141 6.91 -17.46 -24.53
CA ILE A 141 5.64 -17.99 -25.03
C ILE A 141 5.76 -19.49 -25.24
N GLU A 142 4.89 -20.27 -24.60
CA GLU A 142 4.78 -21.72 -24.79
C GLU A 142 3.34 -22.08 -25.14
N ASN A 143 3.09 -22.58 -26.35
CA ASN A 143 1.76 -23.04 -26.78
C ASN A 143 0.64 -22.02 -26.50
N GLY A 144 0.93 -20.73 -26.70
CA GLY A 144 -0.01 -19.63 -26.43
C GLY A 144 -0.13 -19.20 -24.96
N VAL A 145 0.68 -19.76 -24.06
CA VAL A 145 0.77 -19.36 -22.65
C VAL A 145 1.96 -18.41 -22.45
N LYS A 146 1.75 -17.30 -21.75
CA LYS A 146 2.80 -16.39 -21.30
C LYS A 146 3.43 -16.94 -20.02
N VAL A 147 4.67 -17.41 -20.12
CA VAL A 147 5.43 -18.02 -19.03
C VAL A 147 6.42 -17.01 -18.45
N PHE A 148 6.32 -16.79 -17.15
CA PHE A 148 7.20 -15.93 -16.36
C PHE A 148 7.94 -16.78 -15.32
N GLU A 149 9.22 -16.48 -15.10
CA GLU A 149 10.04 -17.15 -14.10
C GLU A 149 10.47 -16.12 -13.06
N LEU A 150 10.14 -16.40 -11.80
CA LEU A 150 10.54 -15.63 -10.63
C LEU A 150 11.48 -16.47 -9.77
N THR A 151 12.55 -15.87 -9.29
CA THR A 151 13.43 -16.45 -8.27
C THR A 151 13.44 -15.51 -7.07
N ALA A 152 13.01 -16.00 -5.91
CA ALA A 152 13.09 -15.28 -4.64
C ALA A 152 14.41 -15.60 -3.95
N ARG A 153 15.22 -14.59 -3.63
CA ARG A 153 16.49 -14.80 -2.92
C ARG A 153 16.89 -13.60 -2.05
N PRO A 154 17.74 -13.80 -1.01
CA PRO A 154 18.35 -12.71 -0.27
C PRO A 154 19.39 -11.94 -1.13
N MET A 155 19.50 -10.63 -0.91
CA MET A 155 20.50 -9.76 -1.52
C MET A 155 20.69 -8.45 -0.73
N LYS A 156 21.69 -7.64 -1.13
CA LYS A 156 21.81 -6.25 -0.69
C LYS A 156 21.22 -5.32 -1.74
N TRP A 157 20.30 -4.44 -1.34
CA TRP A 157 19.68 -3.45 -2.20
C TRP A 157 20.19 -2.04 -1.87
N GLU A 158 20.46 -1.22 -2.88
CA GLU A 158 20.91 0.17 -2.67
C GLU A 158 19.73 1.12 -2.81
N THR A 159 19.28 1.75 -1.72
CA THR A 159 18.12 2.65 -1.74
C THR A 159 18.50 4.08 -2.07
N GLU A 160 19.69 4.50 -1.65
CA GLU A 160 20.34 5.80 -1.88
C GLU A 160 21.84 5.56 -2.10
N PRO A 161 22.61 6.48 -2.72
CA PRO A 161 24.03 6.27 -2.97
C PRO A 161 24.80 5.88 -1.70
N GLY A 162 25.41 4.70 -1.70
CA GLY A 162 26.16 4.14 -0.58
C GLY A 162 25.32 3.51 0.53
N LYS A 163 23.98 3.61 0.48
CA LYS A 163 23.06 3.07 1.49
C LYS A 163 22.53 1.71 1.06
N LEU A 164 23.24 0.66 1.48
CA LEU A 164 22.85 -0.74 1.27
C LEU A 164 21.97 -1.26 2.41
N VAL A 165 20.85 -1.88 2.08
CA VAL A 165 19.92 -2.55 3.00
C VAL A 165 19.82 -4.03 2.68
N ASP A 166 19.49 -4.86 3.67
CA ASP A 166 19.12 -6.25 3.44
C ASP A 166 17.75 -6.32 2.77
N ALA A 167 17.67 -7.09 1.67
CA ALA A 167 16.47 -7.24 0.86
C ALA A 167 16.30 -8.69 0.40
N TRP A 168 15.05 -9.12 0.22
CA TRP A 168 14.65 -10.36 -0.41
C TRP A 168 13.93 -9.96 -1.68
N ALA A 169 14.45 -10.39 -2.82
CA ALA A 169 14.06 -9.85 -4.11
C ALA A 169 13.57 -10.97 -5.03
N TYR A 170 12.55 -10.66 -5.82
CA TYR A 170 12.23 -11.41 -7.03
C TYR A 170 13.14 -10.93 -8.16
N ASN A 171 13.90 -11.84 -8.77
CA ASN A 171 14.78 -11.56 -9.92
C ASN A 171 15.72 -10.36 -9.69
N GLU A 172 16.31 -10.28 -8.50
CA GLU A 172 17.32 -9.28 -8.12
C GLU A 172 16.84 -7.81 -8.17
N GLN A 173 15.52 -7.61 -8.04
CA GLN A 173 14.89 -6.29 -8.10
C GLN A 173 14.00 -6.04 -6.88
N VAL A 174 14.01 -4.80 -6.37
CA VAL A 174 13.07 -4.30 -5.36
C VAL A 174 12.46 -2.99 -5.86
N PRO A 175 11.12 -2.89 -6.05
CA PRO A 175 10.18 -3.99 -6.22
C PRO A 175 10.67 -5.03 -7.24
N GLY A 176 10.13 -6.24 -7.13
CA GLY A 176 10.25 -7.26 -8.16
C GLY A 176 9.79 -6.76 -9.54
N PRO A 177 10.09 -7.53 -10.60
CA PRO A 177 9.81 -7.08 -11.95
C PRO A 177 8.30 -6.89 -12.23
N GLN A 178 7.95 -5.96 -13.11
CA GLN A 178 6.59 -5.83 -13.60
C GLN A 178 6.21 -7.04 -14.43
N ILE A 179 5.07 -7.65 -14.12
CA ILE A 179 4.41 -8.63 -14.98
C ILE A 179 3.27 -7.91 -15.68
N ARG A 180 3.34 -7.78 -17.01
CA ARG A 180 2.28 -7.17 -17.83
C ARG A 180 1.72 -8.18 -18.81
N VAL A 181 0.41 -8.37 -18.76
CA VAL A 181 -0.36 -9.27 -19.63
C VAL A 181 -1.59 -8.53 -20.17
N THR A 182 -2.33 -9.16 -21.05
CA THR A 182 -3.58 -8.63 -21.60
C THR A 182 -4.74 -9.49 -21.13
N GLU A 183 -5.88 -8.85 -20.88
CA GLU A 183 -7.14 -9.53 -20.55
C GLU A 183 -7.43 -10.68 -21.52
N GLY A 184 -7.63 -11.88 -20.97
CA GLY A 184 -7.84 -13.13 -21.69
C GLY A 184 -6.58 -13.97 -21.92
N ASP A 185 -5.38 -13.45 -21.62
CA ASP A 185 -4.15 -14.23 -21.73
C ASP A 185 -4.14 -15.42 -20.77
N ARG A 186 -3.58 -16.55 -21.23
CA ARG A 186 -3.16 -17.64 -20.35
C ARG A 186 -1.78 -17.31 -19.79
N VAL A 187 -1.67 -17.34 -18.47
CA VAL A 187 -0.47 -16.96 -17.73
C VAL A 187 0.04 -18.16 -16.95
N ARG A 188 1.35 -18.36 -16.98
CA ARG A 188 2.08 -19.28 -16.11
C ARG A 188 3.17 -18.50 -15.37
N VAL A 189 3.22 -18.61 -14.05
CA VAL A 189 4.31 -18.04 -13.24
C VAL A 189 4.97 -19.17 -12.47
N VAL A 190 6.26 -19.39 -12.71
CA VAL A 190 7.07 -20.38 -12.00
C VAL A 190 7.92 -19.64 -10.97
N ILE A 191 7.69 -19.90 -9.68
CA ILE A 191 8.51 -19.37 -8.60
C ILE A 191 9.54 -20.41 -8.17
N LYS A 192 10.81 -20.02 -8.10
CA LYS A 192 11.89 -20.77 -7.44
C LYS A 192 12.22 -20.09 -6.11
N ASN A 193 12.24 -20.88 -5.03
CA ASN A 193 12.56 -20.37 -3.70
C ASN A 193 14.05 -20.62 -3.37
N GLU A 194 14.86 -19.56 -3.30
CA GLU A 194 16.24 -19.58 -2.82
C GLU A 194 16.40 -18.82 -1.48
N LEU A 195 15.30 -18.61 -0.77
CA LEU A 195 15.29 -18.03 0.57
C LEU A 195 15.67 -19.08 1.63
N PRO A 196 16.08 -18.65 2.83
CA PRO A 196 16.31 -19.56 3.96
C PRO A 196 15.01 -20.06 4.62
N GLU A 197 13.84 -19.62 4.15
CA GLU A 197 12.53 -20.02 4.69
C GLU A 197 11.52 -20.28 3.56
N SER A 198 10.39 -20.91 3.90
CA SER A 198 9.31 -21.15 2.96
C SER A 198 8.71 -19.84 2.41
N THR A 199 8.18 -19.90 1.20
CA THR A 199 7.49 -18.78 0.55
C THR A 199 6.25 -19.22 -0.22
N ALA A 200 5.51 -18.26 -0.76
CA ALA A 200 4.46 -18.42 -1.77
C ALA A 200 4.29 -17.08 -2.49
N VAL A 201 3.49 -17.02 -3.55
CA VAL A 201 3.20 -15.78 -4.28
C VAL A 201 1.70 -15.63 -4.40
N HIS A 202 1.14 -14.60 -3.78
CA HIS A 202 -0.24 -14.20 -3.95
C HIS A 202 -0.34 -13.11 -5.01
N PHE A 203 -1.30 -13.22 -5.94
CA PHE A 203 -1.54 -12.22 -7.00
C PHE A 203 -2.69 -11.29 -6.59
N HIS A 204 -2.37 -10.33 -5.74
CA HIS A 204 -3.29 -9.40 -5.13
C HIS A 204 -4.18 -8.67 -6.14
N GLY A 205 -5.49 -8.93 -6.07
CA GLY A 205 -6.51 -8.29 -6.91
C GLY A 205 -6.84 -9.06 -8.20
N VAL A 206 -6.06 -10.10 -8.54
CA VAL A 206 -6.35 -10.94 -9.71
C VAL A 206 -7.46 -11.94 -9.35
N VAL A 207 -8.48 -12.06 -10.21
CA VAL A 207 -9.55 -13.05 -10.04
C VAL A 207 -9.04 -14.43 -10.46
N LEU A 208 -8.76 -15.27 -9.46
CA LEU A 208 -8.09 -16.56 -9.62
C LEU A 208 -8.97 -17.75 -9.22
N PRO A 209 -8.72 -18.96 -9.77
CA PRO A 209 -9.12 -20.20 -9.13
C PRO A 209 -8.43 -20.34 -7.76
N VAL A 210 -9.13 -20.90 -6.77
CA VAL A 210 -8.62 -21.05 -5.39
C VAL A 210 -7.21 -21.66 -5.33
N ALA A 211 -6.96 -22.74 -6.08
CA ALA A 211 -5.66 -23.43 -6.08
C ALA A 211 -4.48 -22.59 -6.65
N GLN A 212 -4.75 -21.39 -7.17
CA GLN A 212 -3.77 -20.48 -7.75
C GLN A 212 -3.53 -19.23 -6.89
N ASP A 213 -4.18 -19.15 -5.72
CA ASP A 213 -4.24 -17.93 -4.90
C ASP A 213 -2.96 -17.65 -4.10
N GLY A 214 -2.11 -18.66 -3.83
CA GLY A 214 -0.80 -18.39 -3.23
C GLY A 214 -0.75 -18.32 -1.71
N VAL A 215 -1.71 -18.93 -1.00
CA VAL A 215 -1.81 -18.83 0.47
C VAL A 215 -1.47 -20.19 1.12
N PRO A 216 -0.25 -20.34 1.69
CA PRO A 216 0.16 -21.59 2.33
C PRO A 216 -0.81 -22.04 3.42
N PHE A 217 -1.06 -23.34 3.46
CA PHE A 217 -2.00 -23.98 4.39
C PHE A 217 -3.44 -23.50 4.27
N ILE A 218 -3.83 -22.86 3.15
CA ILE A 218 -5.22 -22.60 2.80
C ILE A 218 -5.48 -23.09 1.38
N THR A 219 -4.71 -22.58 0.42
CA THR A 219 -4.92 -22.85 -1.01
C THR A 219 -3.81 -23.69 -1.63
N GLN A 220 -2.68 -23.83 -0.95
CA GLN A 220 -1.56 -24.68 -1.38
C GLN A 220 -0.62 -25.05 -0.22
N PRO A 221 0.27 -26.03 -0.41
CA PRO A 221 1.45 -26.21 0.43
C PRO A 221 2.45 -25.04 0.29
N PRO A 222 3.24 -24.73 1.33
CA PRO A 222 4.34 -23.77 1.24
C PRO A 222 5.42 -24.24 0.26
N VAL A 223 6.02 -23.31 -0.49
CA VAL A 223 7.19 -23.59 -1.34
C VAL A 223 8.45 -23.58 -0.48
N LYS A 224 9.07 -24.73 -0.21
CA LYS A 224 10.25 -24.80 0.68
C LYS A 224 11.52 -24.29 -0.01
N PRO A 225 12.59 -23.99 0.76
CA PRO A 225 13.89 -23.66 0.18
C PRO A 225 14.36 -24.71 -0.84
N GLY A 226 14.80 -24.26 -2.01
CA GLY A 226 15.22 -25.08 -3.15
C GLY A 226 14.09 -25.58 -4.04
N GLU A 227 12.83 -25.51 -3.60
CA GLU A 227 11.68 -25.97 -4.38
C GLU A 227 11.19 -24.91 -5.38
N SER A 228 10.35 -25.36 -6.30
CA SER A 228 9.62 -24.49 -7.22
C SER A 228 8.14 -24.80 -7.20
N PHE A 229 7.32 -23.81 -7.53
CA PHE A 229 5.87 -23.94 -7.69
C PHE A 229 5.41 -23.21 -8.94
N THR A 230 4.40 -23.76 -9.60
CA THR A 230 3.85 -23.22 -10.85
C THR A 230 2.42 -22.77 -10.64
N TYR A 231 2.17 -21.48 -10.85
CA TYR A 231 0.83 -20.90 -10.94
C TYR A 231 0.39 -20.85 -12.40
N GLU A 232 -0.84 -21.27 -12.70
CA GLU A 232 -1.45 -21.18 -14.02
C GLU A 232 -2.89 -20.66 -13.95
N PHE A 233 -3.18 -19.58 -14.68
CA PHE A 233 -4.51 -18.99 -14.71
C PHE A 233 -4.76 -18.21 -16.00
N THR A 234 -6.00 -17.79 -16.20
CA THR A 234 -6.38 -16.83 -17.26
C THR A 234 -6.55 -15.46 -16.63
N ALA A 235 -5.93 -14.42 -17.20
CA ALA A 235 -6.03 -13.06 -16.72
C ALA A 235 -7.42 -12.47 -17.06
N LYS A 236 -8.35 -12.45 -16.10
CA LYS A 236 -9.77 -12.12 -16.35
C LYS A 236 -10.11 -10.65 -16.16
N ASN A 237 -9.64 -10.03 -15.09
CA ASN A 237 -10.02 -8.67 -14.71
C ASN A 237 -8.89 -7.69 -15.03
N ALA A 238 -9.08 -6.87 -16.08
CA ALA A 238 -8.16 -5.80 -16.40
C ALA A 238 -7.97 -4.82 -15.23
N GLY A 239 -6.79 -4.20 -15.15
CA GLY A 239 -6.48 -3.20 -14.13
C GLY A 239 -5.08 -3.33 -13.53
N SER A 240 -4.83 -2.46 -12.54
CA SER A 240 -3.61 -2.42 -11.74
C SER A 240 -3.72 -3.36 -10.53
N HIS A 241 -2.96 -4.45 -10.58
CA HIS A 241 -2.84 -5.45 -9.53
C HIS A 241 -1.40 -5.50 -9.02
N MET A 242 -1.18 -6.33 -8.01
CA MET A 242 0.15 -6.55 -7.44
C MET A 242 0.38 -8.06 -7.29
N TYR A 243 1.61 -8.43 -6.97
CA TYR A 243 1.92 -9.76 -6.48
C TYR A 243 2.94 -9.64 -5.35
N HIS A 244 2.79 -10.46 -4.32
CA HIS A 244 3.67 -10.40 -3.16
C HIS A 244 3.71 -11.74 -2.43
N SER A 245 4.70 -11.91 -1.55
CA SER A 245 4.74 -13.10 -0.70
C SER A 245 3.52 -13.19 0.21
N HIS A 246 3.07 -14.42 0.47
CA HIS A 246 2.03 -14.70 1.46
C HIS A 246 2.47 -15.73 2.53
N MET A 247 3.78 -15.86 2.74
CA MET A 247 4.36 -16.61 3.86
C MET A 247 5.17 -15.65 4.72
N ASN A 248 4.91 -15.61 6.04
CA ASN A 248 5.55 -14.64 6.94
C ASN A 248 5.51 -13.21 6.35
N ALA A 249 4.34 -12.83 5.80
CA ALA A 249 4.20 -11.72 4.88
C ALA A 249 4.67 -10.38 5.47
N ALA A 250 4.44 -10.15 6.77
CA ALA A 250 4.93 -8.96 7.48
C ALA A 250 6.44 -8.75 7.33
N LYS A 251 7.23 -9.84 7.34
CA LYS A 251 8.66 -9.81 7.06
C LYS A 251 8.93 -9.85 5.56
N GLN A 252 8.41 -10.85 4.85
CA GLN A 252 8.79 -11.11 3.45
C GLN A 252 8.43 -9.96 2.51
N VAL A 253 7.23 -9.40 2.63
CA VAL A 253 6.81 -8.21 1.88
C VAL A 253 7.61 -6.99 2.34
N GLY A 254 7.74 -6.77 3.65
CA GLY A 254 8.54 -5.67 4.21
C GLY A 254 10.02 -5.69 3.80
N THR A 255 10.55 -6.85 3.42
CA THR A 255 11.92 -7.07 2.93
C THR A 255 12.01 -7.10 1.39
N GLY A 256 10.91 -6.90 0.65
CA GLY A 256 10.95 -6.67 -0.81
C GLY A 256 10.33 -7.72 -1.72
N LEU A 257 9.73 -8.78 -1.18
CA LEU A 257 9.04 -9.79 -1.99
C LEU A 257 7.63 -9.30 -2.38
N LEU A 258 7.62 -8.33 -3.29
CA LEU A 258 6.47 -7.62 -3.85
C LEU A 258 6.77 -7.16 -5.27
N GLY A 259 5.74 -6.89 -6.08
CA GLY A 259 5.90 -6.37 -7.44
C GLY A 259 4.56 -6.07 -8.11
N ALA A 260 4.63 -5.38 -9.24
CA ALA A 260 3.44 -4.97 -9.99
C ALA A 260 2.94 -6.06 -10.94
N PHE A 261 1.63 -6.29 -10.96
CA PHE A 261 0.96 -7.16 -11.94
C PHE A 261 -0.09 -6.36 -12.70
N ILE A 262 0.09 -6.12 -13.99
CA ILE A 262 -0.84 -5.30 -14.79
C ILE A 262 -1.53 -6.19 -15.82
N ILE A 263 -2.85 -6.15 -15.80
CA ILE A 263 -3.68 -6.78 -16.83
C ILE A 263 -4.21 -5.64 -17.71
N GLU A 264 -3.62 -5.47 -18.89
CA GLU A 264 -4.10 -4.49 -19.86
C GLU A 264 -5.51 -4.86 -20.34
N PRO A 265 -6.45 -3.91 -20.39
CA PRO A 265 -7.79 -4.17 -20.93
C PRO A 265 -7.70 -4.50 -22.41
N LYS A 266 -8.44 -5.51 -22.86
CA LYS A 266 -8.53 -5.81 -24.30
C LYS A 266 -9.20 -4.67 -25.08
N ARG A 267 -10.03 -3.87 -24.39
CA ARG A 267 -10.72 -2.70 -24.91
C ARG A 267 -10.57 -1.53 -23.92
N PRO A 268 -9.48 -0.75 -24.00
CA PRO A 268 -9.26 0.36 -23.08
C PRO A 268 -10.32 1.45 -23.25
N ARG A 269 -10.75 2.05 -22.13
CA ARG A 269 -11.60 3.25 -22.12
C ARG A 269 -10.84 4.40 -22.78
N ARG A 270 -11.56 5.39 -23.30
CA ARG A 270 -10.93 6.58 -23.93
C ARG A 270 -9.96 7.30 -22.98
N ILE A 271 -10.30 7.38 -21.69
CA ILE A 271 -9.48 8.04 -20.66
C ILE A 271 -8.17 7.29 -20.34
N GLU A 272 -8.09 6.01 -20.69
CA GLU A 272 -6.89 5.17 -20.44
C GLU A 272 -5.87 5.22 -21.57
N LYS A 273 -6.21 5.90 -22.68
CA LYS A 273 -5.27 6.13 -23.77
C LYS A 273 -4.33 7.26 -23.36
N VAL A 274 -3.12 6.88 -22.99
CA VAL A 274 -2.06 7.76 -22.48
C VAL A 274 -0.78 7.61 -23.29
N ASP A 275 0.10 8.61 -23.19
CA ASP A 275 1.41 8.61 -23.85
C ASP A 275 2.50 7.98 -22.96
N VAL A 276 2.36 8.16 -21.64
CA VAL A 276 3.28 7.62 -20.63
C VAL A 276 2.47 6.86 -19.60
N ASP A 277 2.89 5.63 -19.27
CA ASP A 277 2.28 4.80 -18.24
C ASP A 277 3.35 4.43 -17.21
N TYR A 278 3.22 4.99 -16.00
CA TYR A 278 4.22 4.93 -14.94
C TYR A 278 3.68 4.20 -13.72
N VAL A 279 4.37 3.15 -13.28
CA VAL A 279 4.05 2.41 -12.06
C VAL A 279 4.86 2.99 -10.91
N MET A 280 4.18 3.37 -9.84
CA MET A 280 4.80 3.89 -8.63
C MET A 280 4.42 3.01 -7.43
N VAL A 281 5.35 2.13 -7.05
CA VAL A 281 5.22 1.32 -5.86
C VAL A 281 5.72 2.11 -4.65
N LEU A 282 4.86 2.25 -3.65
CA LEU A 282 5.10 2.94 -2.38
C LEU A 282 5.49 1.91 -1.32
N ASN A 283 6.53 2.20 -0.54
CA ASN A 283 6.97 1.31 0.53
C ASN A 283 7.59 2.12 1.68
N ASP A 284 7.40 1.64 2.90
CA ASP A 284 7.86 2.18 4.19
C ASP A 284 8.36 1.05 5.12
N GLY A 285 8.63 -0.13 4.57
CA GLY A 285 9.11 -1.31 5.28
C GLY A 285 10.59 -1.23 5.60
N MET A 286 11.27 -2.39 5.57
CA MET A 286 12.67 -2.50 6.01
C MET A 286 13.67 -1.75 5.11
N HIS A 287 13.23 -1.31 3.93
CA HIS A 287 14.03 -0.48 3.02
C HIS A 287 13.88 1.02 3.28
N GLY A 288 13.03 1.42 4.23
CA GLY A 288 12.66 2.80 4.49
C GLY A 288 11.61 3.33 3.50
N TYR A 289 11.37 4.64 3.56
CA TYR A 289 10.44 5.34 2.69
C TYR A 289 10.99 5.39 1.26
N THR A 290 10.37 4.67 0.33
CA THR A 290 10.87 4.55 -1.04
C THR A 290 9.75 4.64 -2.08
N LEU A 291 10.12 5.14 -3.26
CA LEU A 291 9.34 5.03 -4.49
C LEU A 291 10.09 4.08 -5.42
N ASN A 292 9.45 2.99 -5.85
CA ASN A 292 10.08 1.95 -6.67
C ASN A 292 11.42 1.46 -6.10
N GLY A 293 11.51 1.34 -4.77
CA GLY A 293 12.67 0.82 -4.04
C GLY A 293 13.82 1.81 -3.87
N LYS A 294 13.66 3.07 -4.30
CA LYS A 294 14.66 4.13 -4.12
C LYS A 294 14.13 5.24 -3.21
N GLY A 295 15.00 5.78 -2.37
CA GLY A 295 14.75 7.00 -1.61
C GLY A 295 15.35 8.19 -2.36
N PHE A 296 14.76 9.38 -2.24
CA PHE A 296 15.35 10.62 -2.75
C PHE A 296 16.76 10.82 -2.14
N PRO A 297 17.78 11.23 -2.92
CA PRO A 297 17.73 11.73 -4.30
C PRO A 297 17.84 10.65 -5.39
N ALA A 298 17.76 9.36 -5.09
CA ALA A 298 17.92 8.28 -6.07
C ALA A 298 16.62 7.83 -6.78
N THR A 299 15.50 8.47 -6.46
CA THR A 299 14.23 8.24 -7.17
C THR A 299 14.32 8.69 -8.63
N GLU A 300 13.52 8.05 -9.49
CA GLU A 300 13.47 8.40 -10.92
C GLU A 300 12.36 9.42 -11.19
N PRO A 301 12.66 10.55 -11.87
CA PRO A 301 11.63 11.49 -12.27
C PRO A 301 10.74 10.89 -13.36
N ILE A 302 9.47 11.23 -13.31
CA ILE A 302 8.54 10.97 -14.41
C ILE A 302 8.78 12.05 -15.46
N LYS A 303 8.98 11.65 -16.72
CA LYS A 303 9.21 12.59 -17.83
C LYS A 303 8.06 12.52 -18.82
N ALA A 304 7.58 13.70 -19.23
CA ALA A 304 6.56 13.86 -20.24
C ALA A 304 6.82 15.14 -21.05
N LYS A 305 6.17 15.27 -22.20
CA LYS A 305 6.17 16.49 -23.02
C LYS A 305 4.88 17.26 -22.83
N LEU A 306 4.92 18.56 -23.09
CA LEU A 306 3.74 19.42 -23.14
C LEU A 306 2.66 18.80 -24.03
N GLY A 307 1.45 18.65 -23.48
CA GLY A 307 0.28 18.07 -24.13
C GLY A 307 0.13 16.56 -24.00
N GLN A 308 1.13 15.84 -23.46
CA GLN A 308 1.02 14.41 -23.20
C GLN A 308 0.13 14.11 -22.00
N LYS A 309 -0.46 12.92 -22.00
CA LYS A 309 -1.15 12.35 -20.84
C LYS A 309 -0.26 11.30 -20.17
N VAL A 310 -0.10 11.43 -18.87
CA VAL A 310 0.61 10.45 -18.04
C VAL A 310 -0.41 9.69 -17.19
N ARG A 311 -0.43 8.36 -17.29
CA ARG A 311 -1.06 7.49 -16.28
C ARG A 311 -0.05 7.19 -15.19
N ILE A 312 -0.41 7.43 -13.94
CA ILE A 312 0.35 6.98 -12.78
C ILE A 312 -0.47 5.92 -12.07
N ARG A 313 0.12 4.75 -11.87
CA ARG A 313 -0.46 3.61 -11.15
C ARG A 313 0.21 3.51 -9.79
N PHE A 314 -0.45 4.00 -8.77
CA PHE A 314 0.01 3.88 -7.39
C PHE A 314 -0.26 2.48 -6.88
N MET A 315 0.71 1.93 -6.16
CA MET A 315 0.64 0.60 -5.55
C MET A 315 1.27 0.69 -4.16
N ASN A 316 0.48 0.64 -3.09
CA ASN A 316 1.04 0.70 -1.74
C ASN A 316 1.27 -0.71 -1.17
N GLU A 317 2.54 -1.12 -1.17
CA GLU A 317 3.03 -2.38 -0.60
C GLU A 317 3.71 -2.14 0.76
N GLY A 318 3.43 -0.99 1.37
CA GLY A 318 3.85 -0.60 2.69
C GLY A 318 2.83 -0.90 3.78
N MET A 319 3.11 -0.41 4.99
CA MET A 319 2.34 -0.58 6.22
C MET A 319 1.57 0.69 6.61
N MET A 320 1.98 1.85 6.11
CA MET A 320 1.34 3.14 6.33
C MET A 320 0.54 3.62 5.13
N ILE A 321 -0.37 4.56 5.39
CA ILE A 321 -0.97 5.38 4.34
C ILE A 321 0.08 6.34 3.77
N HIS A 322 -0.01 6.60 2.47
CA HIS A 322 0.87 7.55 1.78
C HIS A 322 0.03 8.54 0.95
N PRO A 323 -0.21 9.78 1.44
CA PRO A 323 -0.83 10.84 0.66
C PRO A 323 0.14 11.33 -0.42
N MET A 324 0.01 10.88 -1.67
CA MET A 324 0.88 11.33 -2.75
C MET A 324 0.37 12.66 -3.31
N HIS A 325 1.17 13.72 -3.22
CA HIS A 325 0.86 15.08 -3.65
C HIS A 325 1.71 15.49 -4.85
N LEU A 326 1.04 15.86 -5.95
CA LEU A 326 1.66 16.40 -7.16
C LEU A 326 1.49 17.92 -7.21
N HIS A 327 2.60 18.63 -7.38
CA HIS A 327 2.59 20.07 -7.59
C HIS A 327 2.21 20.43 -9.04
N GLY A 328 1.66 21.63 -9.22
CA GLY A 328 1.51 22.28 -10.54
C GLY A 328 0.34 21.81 -11.42
N MET A 329 -0.11 20.56 -11.30
CA MET A 329 -1.21 19.98 -12.08
C MET A 329 -2.06 19.04 -11.22
N PRO A 330 -3.38 18.98 -11.42
CA PRO A 330 -4.23 18.02 -10.73
C PRO A 330 -4.10 16.60 -11.30
N MET A 331 -4.25 15.61 -10.44
CA MET A 331 -4.43 14.21 -10.81
C MET A 331 -5.92 13.89 -10.96
N THR A 332 -6.31 13.34 -12.10
CA THR A 332 -7.67 12.82 -12.32
C THR A 332 -7.72 11.35 -11.96
N VAL A 333 -8.39 10.98 -10.86
CA VAL A 333 -8.55 9.59 -10.40
C VAL A 333 -9.53 8.84 -11.29
N ILE A 334 -9.12 7.69 -11.83
CA ILE A 334 -9.92 6.92 -12.80
C ILE A 334 -10.22 5.49 -12.36
N ASP A 335 -9.37 4.87 -11.54
CA ASP A 335 -9.54 3.50 -11.04
C ASP A 335 -9.15 3.38 -9.57
N LYS A 336 -9.82 2.48 -8.86
CA LYS A 336 -9.45 1.98 -7.54
C LYS A 336 -9.33 0.46 -7.61
N ASP A 337 -8.21 -0.08 -7.15
CA ASP A 337 -7.93 -1.51 -7.07
C ASP A 337 -8.10 -2.26 -8.42
N GLY A 338 -7.85 -1.55 -9.52
CA GLY A 338 -8.04 -2.04 -10.89
C GLY A 338 -9.46 -1.87 -11.45
N TRP A 339 -10.41 -1.37 -10.66
CA TRP A 339 -11.80 -1.18 -11.06
C TRP A 339 -12.11 0.28 -11.39
N ALA A 340 -12.76 0.48 -12.54
CA ALA A 340 -13.21 1.78 -13.02
C ALA A 340 -14.10 2.51 -12.01
N GLN A 341 -13.73 3.77 -11.71
CA GLN A 341 -14.59 4.64 -10.93
C GLN A 341 -15.76 5.14 -11.80
N PRO A 342 -17.00 5.08 -11.30
CA PRO A 342 -18.17 5.49 -12.07
C PRO A 342 -18.16 6.99 -12.39
N ALA A 343 -17.52 7.80 -11.55
CA ALA A 343 -17.32 9.22 -11.76
C ALA A 343 -15.87 9.59 -11.40
N PRO A 344 -14.97 9.76 -12.38
CA PRO A 344 -13.63 10.28 -12.14
C PRO A 344 -13.64 11.66 -11.48
N TRP A 345 -12.71 11.92 -10.57
CA TRP A 345 -12.57 13.22 -9.88
C TRP A 345 -11.13 13.71 -9.88
N LYS A 346 -10.94 15.01 -9.65
CA LYS A 346 -9.61 15.62 -9.56
C LYS A 346 -9.18 15.79 -8.11
N CYS A 347 -7.88 15.63 -7.85
CA CYS A 347 -7.23 15.96 -6.60
C CYS A 347 -5.78 16.36 -6.86
N ASP A 348 -5.17 17.14 -5.98
CA ASP A 348 -3.72 17.37 -5.97
C ASP A 348 -2.99 16.37 -5.05
N THR A 349 -3.71 15.77 -4.09
CA THR A 349 -3.20 14.85 -3.09
C THR A 349 -4.13 13.65 -2.97
N LEU A 350 -3.60 12.45 -3.16
CA LEU A 350 -4.36 11.21 -3.06
C LEU A 350 -3.84 10.33 -1.93
N ASN A 351 -4.70 10.04 -0.95
CA ASN A 351 -4.42 9.07 0.11
C ASN A 351 -4.43 7.64 -0.47
N ILE A 352 -3.31 6.94 -0.39
CA ILE A 352 -3.20 5.54 -0.82
C ILE A 352 -2.89 4.69 0.42
N ALA A 353 -3.83 3.83 0.84
CA ALA A 353 -3.66 2.96 2.00
C ALA A 353 -2.95 1.64 1.66
N PRO A 354 -2.38 0.92 2.65
CA PRO A 354 -1.76 -0.39 2.44
C PRO A 354 -2.66 -1.35 1.65
N GLY A 355 -2.10 -1.97 0.62
CA GLY A 355 -2.81 -2.88 -0.29
C GLY A 355 -3.62 -2.20 -1.38
N GLU A 356 -3.87 -0.89 -1.31
CA GLU A 356 -4.64 -0.19 -2.33
C GLU A 356 -3.82 0.10 -3.59
N ARG A 357 -4.54 0.12 -4.72
CA ARG A 357 -4.03 0.67 -5.97
C ARG A 357 -4.95 1.77 -6.45
N TRP A 358 -4.34 2.82 -7.00
CA TRP A 358 -5.07 3.91 -7.62
C TRP A 358 -4.43 4.27 -8.95
N ASP A 359 -5.25 4.42 -9.98
CA ASP A 359 -4.78 4.93 -11.26
C ASP A 359 -5.28 6.36 -11.44
N VAL A 360 -4.35 7.25 -11.79
CA VAL A 360 -4.64 8.65 -12.07
C VAL A 360 -4.11 9.05 -13.43
N ILE A 361 -4.76 10.04 -14.04
CA ILE A 361 -4.32 10.70 -15.26
C ILE A 361 -3.88 12.12 -14.94
N VAL A 362 -2.69 12.49 -15.40
CA VAL A 362 -2.18 13.86 -15.38
C VAL A 362 -2.11 14.36 -16.81
N ASP A 363 -2.78 15.47 -17.07
CA ASP A 363 -2.67 16.23 -18.31
C ASP A 363 -1.46 17.16 -18.19
N CYS A 364 -0.38 16.90 -18.94
CA CYS A 364 0.85 17.67 -18.84
C CYS A 364 0.75 18.99 -19.62
N ASP A 365 0.01 19.96 -19.08
CA ASP A 365 -0.23 21.28 -19.70
C ASP A 365 0.67 22.41 -19.18
N ASN A 366 1.48 22.14 -18.16
CA ASN A 366 2.30 23.14 -17.48
C ASN A 366 3.80 22.74 -17.48
N PRO A 367 4.61 23.25 -18.44
CA PRO A 367 6.04 22.93 -18.53
C PRO A 367 6.84 23.33 -17.28
N GLY A 368 7.70 22.44 -16.80
CA GLY A 368 8.50 22.68 -15.60
C GLY A 368 8.97 21.40 -14.91
N VAL A 369 9.62 21.58 -13.75
CA VAL A 369 9.97 20.50 -12.82
C VAL A 369 9.06 20.63 -11.61
N TRP A 370 8.12 19.71 -11.47
CA TRP A 370 7.12 19.74 -10.41
C TRP A 370 7.44 18.69 -9.36
N ALA A 371 7.55 19.12 -8.10
CA ALA A 371 7.74 18.20 -6.99
C ALA A 371 6.56 17.23 -6.89
N PHE A 372 6.87 15.98 -6.56
CA PHE A 372 5.88 14.93 -6.40
C PHE A 372 6.30 14.03 -5.25
N HIS A 373 5.54 14.07 -4.14
CA HIS A 373 6.00 13.48 -2.89
C HIS A 373 4.88 12.98 -1.98
N CYS A 374 5.23 12.14 -1.02
CA CYS A 374 4.36 11.83 0.11
C CYS A 374 4.15 13.09 0.97
N HIS A 375 2.92 13.40 1.35
CA HIS A 375 2.54 14.58 2.12
C HIS A 375 2.49 14.32 3.64
N ILE A 376 2.93 13.15 4.08
CA ILE A 376 3.40 12.99 5.46
C ILE A 376 4.83 13.54 5.48
N LEU A 377 5.00 14.77 5.98
CA LEU A 377 6.27 15.52 5.88
C LEU A 377 7.48 14.73 6.40
N PRO A 378 7.39 13.99 7.54
CA PRO A 378 8.48 13.12 7.99
C PRO A 378 8.81 11.92 7.08
N HIS A 379 8.17 11.76 5.92
CA HIS A 379 8.53 10.77 4.90
C HIS A 379 9.22 11.41 3.67
N ALA A 380 9.28 12.75 3.62
CA ALA A 380 9.67 13.52 2.45
C ALA A 380 10.72 14.61 2.73
N GLU A 381 10.79 15.14 3.96
CA GLU A 381 11.70 16.24 4.32
C GLU A 381 12.14 16.19 5.79
N MET A 382 13.40 16.57 6.05
CA MET A 382 13.96 16.80 7.39
C MET A 382 14.85 18.05 7.38
N GLU A 383 15.50 18.36 8.52
CA GLU A 383 16.46 19.48 8.64
C GLU A 383 17.62 19.43 7.62
N HIS A 384 17.94 18.26 7.08
CA HIS A 384 18.98 18.08 6.06
C HIS A 384 18.44 18.09 4.61
N GLY A 385 17.17 18.45 4.41
CA GLY A 385 16.51 18.53 3.10
C GLY A 385 15.63 17.35 2.76
N MET A 386 15.23 17.30 1.48
CA MET A 386 14.37 16.25 0.95
C MET A 386 15.03 14.87 1.05
N PHE A 387 14.21 13.86 1.37
CA PHE A 387 14.64 12.47 1.47
C PHE A 387 13.44 11.54 1.26
N GLY A 388 13.68 10.23 1.14
CA GLY A 388 12.59 9.25 1.16
C GLY A 388 11.66 9.35 -0.05
N MET A 389 10.36 9.52 0.18
CA MET A 389 9.31 9.45 -0.86
C MET A 389 9.10 10.78 -1.58
N VAL A 390 10.13 11.20 -2.32
CA VAL A 390 10.13 12.40 -3.16
C VAL A 390 10.64 12.04 -4.55
N THR A 391 10.00 12.58 -5.59
CA THR A 391 10.48 12.59 -6.98
C THR A 391 9.98 13.87 -7.67
N ALA A 392 10.07 13.93 -8.99
CA ALA A 392 9.50 15.00 -9.78
C ALA A 392 8.74 14.48 -11.00
N LEU A 393 7.72 15.23 -11.42
CA LEU A 393 7.19 15.18 -12.78
C LEU A 393 7.83 16.32 -13.60
N ILE A 394 8.57 15.95 -14.65
CA ILE A 394 9.23 16.88 -15.57
C ILE A 394 8.39 16.96 -16.85
N VAL A 395 7.87 18.15 -17.14
CA VAL A 395 7.15 18.45 -18.38
C VAL A 395 8.06 19.27 -19.29
N GLU A 396 8.58 18.62 -20.32
CA GLU A 396 9.44 19.20 -21.36
C GLU A 396 8.60 20.02 -22.35
N LYS A 397 9.18 21.10 -22.89
CA LYS A 397 8.51 21.99 -23.85
C LYS A 397 8.36 21.37 -25.24
#